data_AF-A0A0G4L6S5-F1
#
_entry.id   AF-A0A0G4L6S5-F1
#
_cell.length_a   1.000
_cell.length_b   1.000
_cell.length_c   1.000
_cell.angle_alpha   90.00
_cell.angle_beta   90.00
_cell.angle_gamma   90.00
#
_symmetry.space_group_name_H-M   'P 1'
#
loop_
_entity.id
_entity.type
_entity.pdbx_description
1 polymer ?
#
loop_
_entity_poly.entity_id
_entity_poly.type
_entity_poly.pdbx_seq_one_letter_code
_entity_poly.pdbx_strand_id
1 'polypeptide(L)'
;KYYCDVNINDLINYNEELAHRLVNEPAEIIPLFEEALRQCTHQILFPHDPNARLPEHQLLLHSSAEEVSIRDLDSMKISRLAPVPGIVIGASVMSSKASELVIQCRNCQNTQHVPVFGGFSGVTLPRQCERKRLPNDPTEKCPLDPYFVIHEKSRFVDQQVIKLQEAPDKVPVGELPRHVLISADRYLTNRVVPGSRCTITGIFSIYQNKGSKN
;
A
#
# COMPACT_ATOMS: atom_id res chain seq x y z
N LYS A 1 0.46 19.80 3.03
CA LYS A 1 -0.05 18.39 3.04
C LYS A 1 0.82 17.60 2.08
N TYR A 2 1.26 16.40 2.44
CA TYR A 2 2.27 15.66 1.65
C TYR A 2 1.61 14.64 0.71
N TYR A 3 0.63 15.08 -0.07
CA TYR A 3 0.06 14.29 -1.16
C TYR A 3 0.02 15.09 -2.45
N CYS A 4 0.15 14.40 -3.58
CA CYS A 4 0.01 14.99 -4.92
C CYS A 4 -1.13 14.27 -5.65
N ASP A 5 -2.08 15.04 -6.17
CA ASP A 5 -3.20 14.53 -6.94
C ASP A 5 -2.86 14.65 -8.43
N VAL A 6 -2.85 13.52 -9.13
CA VAL A 6 -2.42 13.43 -10.52
C VAL A 6 -3.50 12.71 -11.33
N ASN A 7 -3.94 13.36 -12.41
CA ASN A 7 -4.80 12.73 -13.39
C ASN A 7 -3.96 11.93 -14.38
N ILE A 8 -4.31 10.67 -14.60
CA ILE A 8 -3.59 9.80 -15.54
C ILE A 8 -3.66 10.35 -16.97
N ASN A 9 -4.72 11.08 -17.33
CA ASN A 9 -4.85 11.70 -18.67
C ASN A 9 -3.73 12.70 -18.96
N ASP A 10 -3.28 13.45 -17.95
CA ASP A 10 -2.17 14.40 -18.11
C ASP A 10 -0.86 13.63 -18.38
N LEU A 11 -0.70 12.48 -17.75
CA LEU A 11 0.44 11.59 -17.99
C LEU A 11 0.41 11.01 -19.40
N ILE A 12 -0.77 10.61 -19.90
CA ILE A 12 -0.96 10.10 -21.27
C ILE A 12 -0.57 11.16 -22.30
N ASN A 13 -1.02 12.41 -22.10
CA ASN A 13 -0.72 13.51 -23.01
C ASN A 13 0.78 13.84 -23.06
N TYR A 14 1.50 13.64 -21.96
CA TYR A 14 2.93 13.88 -21.90
C TYR A 14 3.74 12.69 -22.43
N ASN A 15 3.43 11.48 -21.97
CA ASN A 15 4.13 10.26 -22.34
C ASN A 15 3.21 9.03 -22.18
N GLU A 16 2.73 8.52 -23.32
CA GLU A 16 1.86 7.36 -23.40
C GLU A 16 2.51 6.08 -22.85
N GLU A 17 3.81 5.86 -23.09
CA GLU A 17 4.53 4.68 -22.62
C GLU A 17 4.60 4.64 -21.09
N LEU A 18 4.84 5.80 -20.45
CA LEU A 18 4.84 5.92 -19.00
C LEU A 18 3.45 5.63 -18.42
N ALA A 19 2.39 6.15 -19.04
CA ALA A 19 1.02 5.91 -18.60
C ALA A 19 0.63 4.44 -18.73
N HIS A 20 1.01 3.80 -19.84
CA HIS A 20 0.79 2.37 -20.04
C HIS A 20 1.51 1.52 -18.98
N ARG A 21 2.76 1.88 -18.64
CA ARG A 21 3.50 1.20 -17.56
C ARG A 21 2.88 1.44 -16.19
N LEU A 22 2.40 2.65 -15.89
CA LEU A 22 1.72 2.95 -14.63
C LEU A 22 0.45 2.10 -14.43
N VAL A 23 -0.31 1.85 -15.49
CA VAL A 23 -1.54 1.04 -15.42
C VAL A 23 -1.23 -0.46 -15.30
N ASN A 24 -0.21 -0.96 -15.99
CA ASN A 24 0.14 -2.38 -15.99
C ASN A 24 1.00 -2.82 -14.80
N GLU A 25 1.91 -1.96 -14.34
CA GLU A 25 2.89 -2.23 -13.27
C GLU A 25 2.85 -1.13 -12.17
N PRO A 26 1.68 -0.78 -11.61
CA PRO A 26 1.54 0.31 -10.64
C PRO A 26 2.38 0.08 -9.38
N ALA A 27 2.60 -1.18 -8.96
CA ALA A 27 3.35 -1.51 -7.76
C ALA A 27 4.83 -1.09 -7.83
N GLU A 28 5.42 -1.04 -9.03
CA GLU A 28 6.81 -0.60 -9.24
C GLU A 28 6.89 0.89 -9.55
N ILE A 29 5.96 1.39 -10.37
CA ILE A 29 5.98 2.79 -10.83
C ILE A 29 5.57 3.76 -9.71
N ILE A 30 4.58 3.43 -8.88
CA ILE A 30 4.09 4.35 -7.82
C ILE A 30 5.21 4.71 -6.82
N PRO A 31 5.99 3.76 -6.26
CA PRO A 31 7.10 4.12 -5.36
C PRO A 31 8.16 5.00 -6.03
N LEU A 32 8.49 4.74 -7.30
CA LEU A 32 9.43 5.56 -8.06
C LEU A 32 8.89 6.99 -8.27
N PHE A 33 7.59 7.11 -8.49
CA PHE A 33 6.91 8.40 -8.62
C PHE A 33 6.90 9.16 -7.28
N GLU A 34 6.56 8.50 -6.17
CA GLU A 34 6.60 9.11 -4.83
C GLU A 34 8.01 9.60 -4.46
N GLU A 35 9.05 8.86 -4.84
CA GLU A 35 10.45 9.26 -4.66
C GLU A 35 10.82 10.46 -5.55
N ALA A 36 10.40 10.48 -6.82
CA ALA A 36 10.60 11.63 -7.70
C ALA A 36 9.89 12.89 -7.17
N LEU A 37 8.65 12.76 -6.66
CA LEU A 37 7.93 13.86 -6.01
C LEU A 37 8.68 14.40 -4.80
N ARG A 38 9.26 13.51 -3.98
CA ARG A 38 10.09 13.89 -2.83
C ARG A 38 11.32 14.69 -3.27
N GLN A 39 12.00 14.28 -4.34
CA GLN A 39 13.16 14.98 -4.88
C GLN A 39 12.80 16.35 -5.46
N CYS A 40 11.72 16.46 -6.23
CA CYS A 40 11.24 17.75 -6.74
C CYS A 40 10.87 18.70 -5.60
N THR A 41 10.18 18.20 -4.56
CA THR A 41 9.82 18.99 -3.38
C THR A 41 11.07 19.48 -2.63
N HIS A 42 12.09 18.62 -2.50
CA HIS A 42 13.37 19.00 -1.92
C HIS A 42 14.07 20.10 -2.73
N GLN A 43 14.08 20.02 -4.06
CA GLN A 43 14.66 21.06 -4.92
C GLN A 43 13.96 22.41 -4.78
N ILE A 44 12.62 22.41 -4.66
CA ILE A 44 11.83 23.63 -4.46
C ILE A 44 12.10 24.25 -3.08
N LEU A 45 12.31 23.44 -2.05
CA LEU A 45 12.56 23.90 -0.68
C LEU A 45 14.03 24.21 -0.38
N PHE A 46 14.96 23.67 -1.17
CA PHE A 46 16.40 23.90 -1.03
C PHE A 46 16.81 25.38 -0.81
N PRO A 47 16.25 26.37 -1.53
CA PRO A 47 16.61 27.78 -1.29
C PRO A 47 16.13 28.34 0.06
N HIS A 48 15.14 27.71 0.71
CA HIS A 48 14.56 28.19 1.97
C HIS A 48 15.01 27.38 3.20
N ASP A 49 15.15 26.06 3.08
CA ASP A 49 15.62 25.19 4.16
C ASP A 49 16.37 23.96 3.59
N PRO A 50 17.72 24.00 3.56
CA PRO A 50 18.53 22.92 3.01
C PRO A 50 18.58 21.65 3.89
N ASN A 51 18.10 21.71 5.15
CA ASN A 51 18.09 20.56 6.07
C ASN A 51 16.68 20.04 6.38
N ALA A 52 15.66 20.49 5.63
CA ALA A 52 14.29 20.05 5.82
C ALA A 52 14.15 18.53 5.64
N ARG A 53 13.86 17.82 6.74
CA ARG A 53 13.49 16.40 6.69
C ARG A 53 12.05 16.26 6.21
N LEU A 54 11.89 16.02 4.92
CA LEU A 54 10.58 15.83 4.30
C LEU A 54 10.03 14.43 4.64
N PRO A 55 8.76 14.33 5.09
CA PRO A 55 8.10 13.04 5.23
C PRO A 55 7.80 12.42 3.86
N GLU A 56 7.38 11.15 3.86
CA GLU A 56 6.94 10.48 2.65
C GLU A 56 5.76 11.21 2.01
N HIS A 57 5.85 11.35 0.69
CA HIS A 57 4.78 11.90 -0.13
C HIS A 57 3.90 10.76 -0.60
N GLN A 58 2.59 10.99 -0.64
CA GLN A 58 1.63 10.03 -1.19
C GLN A 58 1.16 10.49 -2.57
N LEU A 59 1.25 9.62 -3.56
CA LEU A 59 0.64 9.86 -4.87
C LEU A 59 -0.83 9.44 -4.82
N LEU A 60 -1.72 10.33 -5.27
CA LEU A 60 -3.13 10.05 -5.49
C LEU A 60 -3.37 10.04 -7.00
N LEU A 61 -3.89 8.92 -7.50
CA LEU A 61 -4.15 8.73 -8.92
C LEU A 61 -5.64 8.79 -9.17
N HIS A 62 -6.02 9.64 -10.12
CA HIS A 62 -7.36 9.67 -10.65
C HIS A 62 -7.34 9.25 -12.12
N SER A 63 -8.17 8.27 -12.45
CA SER A 63 -8.36 7.79 -13.80
C SER A 63 -9.79 8.06 -14.24
N SER A 64 -9.94 8.57 -15.46
CA SER A 64 -11.23 8.56 -16.18
C SER A 64 -11.28 7.43 -17.21
N ALA A 65 -10.47 6.38 -17.03
CA ALA A 65 -10.49 5.19 -17.88
C ALA A 65 -11.81 4.41 -17.69
N GLU A 66 -12.03 3.43 -18.55
CA GLU A 66 -13.22 2.59 -18.53
C GLU A 66 -13.39 1.90 -17.17
N GLU A 67 -14.57 2.07 -16.59
CA GLU A 67 -14.94 1.52 -15.29
C GLU A 67 -15.08 0.00 -15.36
N VAL A 68 -14.44 -0.70 -14.44
CA VAL A 68 -14.49 -2.16 -14.36
C VAL A 68 -15.50 -2.57 -13.29
N SER A 69 -16.50 -3.36 -13.67
CA SER A 69 -17.43 -3.98 -12.73
C SER A 69 -16.70 -4.90 -11.75
N ILE A 70 -17.16 -4.96 -10.50
CA ILE A 70 -16.65 -5.91 -9.49
C ILE A 70 -16.74 -7.37 -9.99
N ARG A 71 -17.72 -7.68 -10.85
CA ARG A 71 -17.90 -9.02 -11.45
C ARG A 71 -16.85 -9.35 -12.50
N ASP A 72 -16.35 -8.33 -13.18
CA ASP A 72 -15.39 -8.44 -14.27
C ASP A 72 -13.94 -8.35 -13.75
N LEU A 73 -13.73 -8.33 -12.43
CA LEU A 73 -12.41 -8.46 -11.79
C LEU A 73 -11.92 -9.90 -11.92
N ASP A 74 -11.23 -10.17 -13.02
CA ASP A 74 -10.65 -11.46 -13.36
C ASP A 74 -9.14 -11.53 -13.07
N SER A 75 -8.55 -12.71 -13.27
CA SER A 75 -7.12 -12.93 -13.01
C SER A 75 -6.21 -12.08 -13.90
N MET A 76 -6.67 -11.67 -15.09
CA MET A 76 -5.89 -10.82 -16.01
C MET A 76 -5.73 -9.39 -15.50
N LYS A 77 -6.60 -8.94 -14.58
CA LYS A 77 -6.55 -7.61 -13.96
C LYS A 77 -5.76 -7.59 -12.63
N ILE A 78 -5.24 -8.73 -12.18
CA ILE A 78 -4.40 -8.79 -10.98
C ILE A 78 -3.13 -7.95 -11.18
N SER A 79 -2.73 -7.23 -10.14
CA SER A 79 -1.58 -6.33 -10.09
C SER A 79 -1.66 -5.12 -11.03
N ARG A 80 -2.82 -4.86 -11.64
CA ARG A 80 -3.06 -3.70 -12.50
C ARG A 80 -3.92 -2.64 -11.81
N LEU A 81 -3.83 -1.42 -12.30
CA LEU A 81 -4.66 -0.31 -11.85
C LEU A 81 -6.04 -0.41 -12.51
N ALA A 82 -7.10 -0.44 -11.71
CA ALA A 82 -8.48 -0.50 -12.21
C ALA A 82 -9.40 0.47 -11.45
N PRO A 83 -10.18 1.31 -12.16
CA PRO A 83 -11.26 2.09 -11.56
C PRO A 83 -12.50 1.20 -11.38
N VAL A 84 -12.97 1.06 -10.15
CA VAL A 84 -14.11 0.22 -9.79
C VAL A 84 -15.22 1.09 -9.18
N PRO A 85 -16.38 1.24 -9.85
CA PRO A 85 -17.51 1.98 -9.33
C PRO A 85 -18.29 1.15 -8.31
N GLY A 86 -18.82 1.79 -7.28
CA GLY A 86 -19.68 1.13 -6.31
C GLY A 86 -20.24 2.04 -5.23
N ILE A 87 -20.88 1.41 -4.26
CA ILE A 87 -21.44 2.04 -3.07
C ILE A 87 -20.64 1.57 -1.86
N VAL A 88 -20.14 2.50 -1.05
CA VAL A 88 -19.48 2.15 0.20
C VAL A 88 -20.52 1.69 1.21
N ILE A 89 -20.49 0.43 1.61
CA ILE A 89 -21.44 -0.14 2.58
C ILE A 89 -20.92 -0.13 4.01
N GLY A 90 -19.62 0.06 4.19
CA GLY A 90 -19.01 0.12 5.51
C GLY A 90 -17.57 0.59 5.43
N ALA A 91 -17.13 1.29 6.46
CA ALA A 91 -15.74 1.65 6.67
C ALA A 91 -15.36 1.22 8.09
N SER A 92 -14.21 0.58 8.24
CA SER A 92 -13.69 0.22 9.55
C SER A 92 -13.23 1.47 10.31
N VAL A 93 -13.04 1.33 11.62
CA VAL A 93 -12.21 2.28 12.37
C VAL A 93 -10.80 2.31 11.79
N MET A 94 -10.12 3.45 11.93
CA MET A 94 -8.70 3.57 11.59
C MET A 94 -7.87 2.61 12.45
N SER A 95 -6.94 1.92 11.82
CA SER A 95 -5.97 1.03 12.45
C SER A 95 -4.56 1.41 12.04
N SER A 96 -3.59 1.30 12.94
CA SER A 96 -2.19 1.55 12.61
C SER A 96 -1.57 0.32 11.94
N LYS A 97 -1.07 0.48 10.72
CA LYS A 97 -0.31 -0.54 10.01
C LYS A 97 1.17 -0.16 9.97
N ALA A 98 2.06 -1.12 10.18
CA ALA A 98 3.49 -0.88 10.01
C ALA A 98 3.82 -0.69 8.52
N SER A 99 4.57 0.36 8.19
CA SER A 99 5.21 0.54 6.87
C SER A 99 6.63 0.02 6.88
N GLU A 100 7.32 0.12 8.02
CA GLU A 100 8.68 -0.38 8.22
C GLU A 100 8.77 -0.96 9.63
N LEU A 101 9.18 -2.21 9.73
CA LEU A 101 9.39 -2.89 11.01
C LEU A 101 10.87 -2.95 11.33
N VAL A 102 11.23 -2.51 12.52
CA VAL A 102 12.57 -2.73 13.07
C VAL A 102 12.54 -3.97 13.93
N ILE A 103 13.24 -5.01 13.48
CA ILE A 103 13.34 -6.28 14.18
C ILE A 103 14.72 -6.39 14.83
N GLN A 104 14.77 -6.96 16.02
CA GLN A 104 16.02 -7.17 16.76
C GLN A 104 16.16 -8.62 17.17
N CYS A 105 17.36 -9.17 16.96
CA CYS A 105 17.70 -10.50 17.42
C CYS A 105 17.91 -10.49 18.94
N ARG A 106 17.27 -11.41 19.67
CA ARG A 106 17.39 -11.52 21.14
C ARG A 106 18.82 -11.81 21.60
N ASN A 107 19.59 -12.60 20.84
CA ASN A 107 20.90 -13.07 21.28
C ASN A 107 22.03 -12.10 20.93
N CYS A 108 22.07 -11.64 19.67
CA CYS A 108 23.16 -10.80 19.18
C CYS A 108 22.83 -9.31 19.10
N GLN A 109 21.60 -8.93 19.45
CA GLN A 109 21.10 -7.55 19.42
C GLN A 109 21.17 -6.87 18.04
N ASN A 110 21.48 -7.62 16.98
CA ASN A 110 21.48 -7.13 15.61
C ASN A 110 20.09 -6.64 15.23
N THR A 111 20.01 -5.40 14.77
CA THR A 111 18.77 -4.79 14.30
C THR A 111 18.71 -4.87 12.77
N GLN A 112 17.52 -5.10 12.25
CA GLN A 112 17.25 -5.17 10.83
C GLN A 112 15.94 -4.45 10.52
N HIS A 113 15.91 -3.76 9.39
CA HIS A 113 14.75 -3.07 8.87
C HIS A 113 14.06 -3.96 7.86
N VAL A 114 12.76 -4.21 8.06
CA VAL A 114 11.93 -5.03 7.18
C VAL A 114 10.81 -4.13 6.62
N PRO A 115 10.84 -3.80 5.33
CA PRO A 115 9.77 -3.02 4.72
C PRO A 115 8.49 -3.84 4.66
N VAL A 116 7.35 -3.19 4.92
CA VAL A 116 6.03 -3.80 4.87
C VAL A 116 5.25 -3.14 3.76
N PHE A 117 4.95 -3.91 2.72
CA PHE A 117 4.21 -3.41 1.57
C PHE A 117 2.73 -3.12 1.89
N GLY A 118 2.14 -2.20 1.14
CA GLY A 118 0.75 -1.76 1.25
C GLY A 118 -0.30 -2.87 1.09
N GLY A 119 -1.56 -2.54 1.34
CA GLY A 119 -2.68 -3.49 1.20
C GLY A 119 -2.80 -4.49 2.36
N PHE A 120 -3.31 -5.69 2.08
CA PHE A 120 -3.52 -6.73 3.10
C PHE A 120 -2.29 -7.64 3.34
N SER A 121 -1.10 -7.23 2.90
CA SER A 121 0.09 -8.07 3.04
C SER A 121 0.49 -8.26 4.52
N GLY A 122 0.76 -9.51 4.89
CA GLY A 122 1.32 -9.87 6.19
C GLY A 122 2.84 -9.93 6.15
N VAL A 123 3.49 -9.65 7.27
CA VAL A 123 4.95 -9.72 7.38
C VAL A 123 5.37 -11.11 7.82
N THR A 124 6.37 -11.68 7.15
CA THR A 124 7.04 -12.91 7.59
C THR A 124 8.44 -12.54 8.07
N LEU A 125 8.73 -12.87 9.33
CA LEU A 125 10.05 -12.62 9.91
C LEU A 125 11.06 -13.66 9.42
N PRO A 126 12.32 -13.27 9.17
CA PRO A 126 13.36 -14.23 8.80
C PRO A 126 13.61 -15.21 9.95
N ARG A 127 13.70 -16.50 9.59
CA ARG A 127 13.87 -17.58 10.59
C ARG A 127 15.29 -17.69 11.13
N GLN A 128 16.27 -17.16 10.40
CA GLN A 128 17.67 -17.21 10.78
C GLN A 128 18.21 -15.79 10.93
N CYS A 129 19.08 -15.61 11.92
CA CYS A 129 19.74 -14.32 12.13
C CYS A 129 20.74 -14.04 11.00
N GLU A 130 20.58 -12.92 10.30
CA GLU A 130 21.43 -12.51 9.18
C GLU A 130 22.75 -11.84 9.60
N ARG A 131 23.13 -11.95 10.88
CA ARG A 131 24.36 -11.33 11.39
C ARG A 131 25.56 -11.98 10.71
N LYS A 132 26.33 -11.21 9.95
CA LYS A 132 27.64 -11.62 9.43
C LYS A 132 28.58 -11.88 10.62
N ARG A 133 28.81 -13.16 10.94
CA ARG A 133 29.77 -13.56 11.97
C ARG A 133 31.17 -13.41 11.42
N LEU A 134 32.05 -12.78 12.18
CA LEU A 134 33.48 -12.79 11.90
C LEU A 134 34.03 -14.20 12.16
N PRO A 135 35.08 -14.64 11.44
CA PRO A 135 35.80 -15.86 11.80
C PRO A 135 36.39 -15.65 13.21
N ASN A 136 36.03 -16.51 14.17
CA ASN A 136 36.31 -16.40 15.63
C ASN A 136 35.39 -15.51 16.49
N ASP A 137 34.14 -15.26 16.08
CA ASP A 137 33.18 -14.62 17.00
C ASP A 137 32.83 -15.57 18.18
N PRO A 138 33.07 -15.17 19.45
CA PRO A 138 32.80 -16.00 20.63
C PRO A 138 31.31 -16.09 20.98
N THR A 139 30.42 -15.42 20.24
CA THR A 139 28.98 -15.44 20.51
C THR A 139 28.31 -16.74 20.07
N GLU A 140 27.49 -17.31 20.96
CA GLU A 140 26.70 -18.51 20.66
C GLU A 140 25.80 -18.34 19.43
N LYS A 141 25.59 -19.45 18.71
CA LYS A 141 24.74 -19.42 17.52
C LYS A 141 23.33 -18.98 17.91
N CYS A 142 22.82 -17.95 17.23
CA CYS A 142 21.45 -17.49 17.44
C CYS A 142 20.47 -18.64 17.14
N PRO A 143 19.42 -18.83 17.97
CA PRO A 143 18.41 -19.85 17.75
C PRO A 143 17.58 -19.57 16.49
N LEU A 144 16.80 -20.56 16.06
CA LEU A 144 15.76 -20.37 15.04
C LEU A 144 14.69 -19.40 15.56
N ASP A 145 14.19 -18.54 14.67
CA ASP A 145 13.20 -17.51 14.94
C ASP A 145 13.60 -16.55 16.10
N PRO A 146 14.82 -15.95 16.09
CA PRO A 146 15.35 -15.21 17.23
C PRO A 146 14.89 -13.75 17.30
N TYR A 147 14.11 -13.29 16.31
CA TYR A 147 13.75 -11.90 16.14
C TYR A 147 12.49 -11.53 16.93
N PHE A 148 12.51 -10.34 17.53
CA PHE A 148 11.32 -9.67 18.06
C PHE A 148 11.20 -8.28 17.42
N VAL A 149 9.97 -7.77 17.35
CA VAL A 149 9.67 -6.47 16.77
C VAL A 149 9.88 -5.37 17.83
N ILE A 150 10.69 -4.36 17.50
CA ILE A 150 10.81 -3.13 18.30
C ILE A 150 9.77 -2.13 17.78
N HIS A 151 8.62 -2.07 18.44
CA HIS A 151 7.55 -1.15 18.09
C HIS A 151 8.00 0.32 18.12
N GLU A 152 8.81 0.71 19.11
CA GLU A 152 9.26 2.11 19.28
C GLU A 152 10.12 2.65 18.13
N LYS A 153 10.84 1.77 17.43
CA LYS A 153 11.68 2.13 16.28
C LYS A 153 11.01 1.85 14.94
N SER A 154 9.87 1.16 14.97
CA SER A 154 9.10 0.84 13.77
C SER A 154 8.27 2.04 13.34
N ARG A 155 8.00 2.12 12.04
CA ARG A 155 7.19 3.19 11.47
C ARG A 155 5.81 2.68 11.12
N PHE A 156 4.81 3.45 11.52
CA PHE A 156 3.40 3.13 11.32
C PHE A 156 2.72 4.20 10.47
N VAL A 157 1.72 3.76 9.71
CA VAL A 157 0.84 4.57 8.89
C VAL A 157 -0.60 4.20 9.20
N ASP A 158 -1.51 5.16 9.03
CA ASP A 158 -2.93 4.90 9.19
C ASP A 158 -3.44 4.04 8.04
N GLN A 159 -4.20 3.00 8.38
CA GLN A 159 -4.88 2.11 7.45
C GLN A 159 -6.37 2.04 7.80
N GLN A 160 -7.21 1.97 6.79
CA GLN A 160 -8.64 1.77 6.92
C GLN A 160 -9.12 0.74 5.92
N VAL A 161 -10.02 -0.15 6.35
CA VAL A 161 -10.66 -1.13 5.48
C VAL A 161 -12.04 -0.61 5.08
N ILE A 162 -12.25 -0.46 3.78
CA ILE A 162 -13.51 0.00 3.19
C ILE A 162 -14.17 -1.19 2.49
N LYS A 163 -15.48 -1.35 2.70
CA LYS A 163 -16.31 -2.34 2.01
C LYS A 163 -17.06 -1.63 0.89
N LEU A 164 -16.72 -1.96 -0.36
CA LEU A 164 -17.37 -1.44 -1.56
C LEU A 164 -18.29 -2.52 -2.12
N GLN A 165 -19.54 -2.17 -2.39
CA GLN A 165 -20.54 -3.03 -3.01
C GLN A 165 -20.85 -2.55 -4.43
N GLU A 166 -21.24 -3.48 -5.30
CA GLU A 166 -21.78 -3.16 -6.62
C GLU A 166 -22.97 -2.19 -6.53
N ALA A 167 -23.05 -1.26 -7.47
CA ALA A 167 -24.24 -0.42 -7.61
C ALA A 167 -25.46 -1.30 -7.99
N PRO A 168 -26.64 -1.05 -7.40
CA PRO A 168 -27.83 -1.88 -7.63
C PRO A 168 -28.22 -1.95 -9.12
N ASP A 169 -27.93 -0.90 -9.88
CA ASP A 169 -28.25 -0.77 -11.31
C ASP A 169 -27.42 -1.73 -12.20
N LYS A 170 -26.29 -2.23 -11.68
CA LYS A 170 -25.38 -3.15 -12.39
C LYS A 170 -25.52 -4.60 -11.92
N VAL A 171 -26.40 -4.88 -10.96
CA VAL A 171 -26.63 -6.23 -10.44
C VAL A 171 -27.57 -6.99 -11.37
N PRO A 172 -27.21 -8.17 -11.88
CA PRO A 172 -28.10 -8.97 -12.72
C PRO A 172 -29.31 -9.45 -11.91
N VAL A 173 -30.46 -9.50 -12.58
CA VAL A 173 -31.73 -9.90 -11.96
C VAL A 173 -31.61 -11.32 -11.41
N GLY A 174 -31.98 -11.49 -10.14
CA GLY A 174 -31.97 -12.79 -9.46
C GLY A 174 -30.66 -13.14 -8.74
N GLU A 175 -29.63 -12.29 -8.81
CA GLU A 175 -28.41 -12.47 -8.04
C GLU A 175 -28.27 -11.48 -6.87
N LEU A 176 -27.45 -11.85 -5.89
CA LEU A 176 -27.07 -10.96 -4.79
C LEU A 176 -25.90 -10.06 -5.22
N PRO A 177 -25.89 -8.78 -4.78
CA PRO A 177 -24.79 -7.86 -5.03
C PRO A 177 -23.49 -8.34 -4.39
N ARG A 178 -22.39 -8.37 -5.16
CA ARG A 178 -21.06 -8.70 -4.61
C ARG A 178 -20.42 -7.48 -3.96
N HIS A 179 -19.49 -7.75 -3.05
CA HIS A 179 -18.71 -6.72 -2.38
C HIS A 179 -17.23 -7.07 -2.41
N VAL A 180 -16.39 -6.05 -2.34
CA VAL A 180 -14.93 -6.13 -2.28
C VAL A 180 -14.40 -5.35 -1.09
N LEU A 181 -13.28 -5.81 -0.54
CA LEU A 181 -12.57 -5.13 0.53
C LEU A 181 -11.44 -4.29 -0.06
N ILE A 182 -11.35 -3.04 0.39
CA ILE A 182 -10.38 -2.07 -0.08
C ILE A 182 -9.55 -1.62 1.12
N SER A 183 -8.23 -1.66 0.97
CA SER A 183 -7.31 -1.07 1.93
C SER A 183 -7.00 0.34 1.49
N ALA A 184 -7.34 1.33 2.33
CA ALA A 184 -6.95 2.71 2.16
C ALA A 184 -5.86 3.07 3.17
N ASP A 185 -4.74 3.58 2.68
CA ASP A 185 -3.56 3.89 3.50
C ASP A 185 -3.32 5.42 3.53
N ARG A 186 -2.74 5.92 4.64
CA ARG A 186 -2.30 7.31 4.84
C ARG A 186 -3.44 8.33 4.62
N TYR A 187 -3.33 9.24 3.64
CA TYR A 187 -4.26 10.34 3.38
C TYR A 187 -5.58 9.94 2.70
N LEU A 188 -5.75 8.66 2.38
CA LEU A 188 -7.00 8.09 1.86
C LEU A 188 -7.94 7.64 2.99
N THR A 189 -7.45 7.56 4.22
CA THR A 189 -8.27 7.22 5.39
C THR A 189 -9.28 8.32 5.69
N ASN A 190 -10.47 7.93 6.16
CA ASN A 190 -11.61 8.80 6.50
C ASN A 190 -12.09 9.75 5.39
N ARG A 191 -11.76 9.48 4.12
CA ARG A 191 -12.27 10.28 2.99
C ARG A 191 -13.68 9.92 2.56
N VAL A 192 -14.10 8.68 2.78
CA VAL A 192 -15.40 8.16 2.32
C VAL A 192 -16.26 7.75 3.51
N VAL A 193 -17.56 8.04 3.39
CA VAL A 193 -18.58 7.71 4.40
C VAL A 193 -19.48 6.60 3.84
N PRO A 194 -19.90 5.62 4.66
CA PRO A 194 -20.90 4.62 4.25
C PRO A 194 -22.15 5.27 3.65
N GLY A 195 -22.66 4.71 2.56
CA GLY A 195 -23.76 5.24 1.75
C GLY A 195 -23.32 6.05 0.53
N SER A 196 -22.03 6.42 0.44
CA SER A 196 -21.52 7.20 -0.69
C SER A 196 -21.37 6.35 -1.95
N ARG A 197 -21.80 6.89 -3.10
CA ARG A 197 -21.48 6.38 -4.43
C ARG A 197 -20.16 6.98 -4.87
N CYS A 198 -19.17 6.13 -5.17
CA CYS A 198 -17.86 6.59 -5.62
C CYS A 198 -17.20 5.56 -6.55
N THR A 199 -16.35 6.05 -7.43
CA THR A 199 -15.45 5.22 -8.24
C THR A 199 -14.08 5.21 -7.57
N ILE A 200 -13.61 4.03 -7.18
CA ILE A 200 -12.33 3.85 -6.49
C ILE A 200 -11.31 3.34 -7.49
N THR A 201 -10.24 4.11 -7.71
CA THR A 201 -9.08 3.68 -8.49
C THR A 201 -8.05 3.04 -7.58
N GLY A 202 -7.70 1.79 -7.84
CA GLY A 202 -6.76 1.05 -7.00
C GLY A 202 -6.12 -0.13 -7.71
N ILE A 203 -5.17 -0.77 -7.02
CA ILE A 203 -4.49 -1.97 -7.53
C ILE A 203 -5.27 -3.19 -7.07
N PHE A 204 -5.70 -4.03 -8.02
CA PHE A 204 -6.35 -5.28 -7.69
C PHE A 204 -5.31 -6.31 -7.24
N SER A 205 -5.35 -6.72 -5.97
CA SER A 205 -4.41 -7.70 -5.41
C SER A 205 -5.14 -8.87 -4.80
N ILE A 206 -4.52 -10.03 -4.89
CA ILE A 206 -4.92 -11.19 -4.08
C ILE A 206 -4.51 -10.96 -2.61
N TYR A 207 -5.32 -11.48 -1.70
CA TYR A 207 -4.98 -11.55 -0.28
C TYR A 207 -5.29 -12.95 0.24
N GLN A 208 -4.31 -13.55 0.91
CA GLN A 208 -4.53 -14.76 1.66
C GLN A 208 -5.02 -14.39 3.05
N ASN A 209 -6.31 -14.59 3.30
CA ASN A 209 -6.82 -14.55 4.66
C ASN A 209 -6.18 -15.74 5.41
N LYS A 210 -5.11 -15.50 6.15
CA LYS A 210 -4.57 -16.46 7.11
C LYS A 210 -5.63 -16.62 8.18
N GLY A 211 -6.62 -17.48 7.92
CA GLY A 211 -7.56 -17.96 8.92
C GLY A 211 -6.75 -18.43 10.11
N SER A 212 -7.11 -17.91 11.29
CA SER A 212 -6.55 -18.30 12.57
C SER A 212 -6.39 -19.82 12.58
N LYS A 213 -5.14 -20.32 12.57
CA LYS A 213 -4.90 -21.71 12.91
C LYS A 213 -5.26 -21.82 14.39
N ASN A 214 -6.31 -22.58 14.67
CA ASN A 214 -6.65 -23.09 16.00
C ASN A 214 -5.42 -23.69 16.68
#